data_AF-A0A2N5UXP2-F1
#
_entry.id   AF-A0A2N5UXP2-F1
#
_cell.length_a   1.000
_cell.length_b   1.000
_cell.length_c   1.000
_cell.angle_alpha   90.00
_cell.angle_beta   90.00
_cell.angle_gamma   90.00
#
_symmetry.space_group_name_H-M   'P 1'
#
loop_
_entity.id
_entity.type
_entity.pdbx_description
1 polymer ?
#
loop_
_entity_poly.entity_id
_entity_poly.type
_entity_poly.pdbx_seq_one_letter_code
_entity_poly.pdbx_strand_id
1 'polypeptide(L)'
;MVSTLLPFALLALAFSAWPFASGYIDYPRHVGHKIFEALSFANKDPNFMIEKDKAEVILASLADMFPNHPPIRRKEALDIGNLVRDVDDNGQQMFKPRVAQVINIMFKNFHQKELDTKVDIFKKLVWILPLPPPNAEEWAKGVLAQEENKATLVALEGGGLDYDTIVNKLDGMQLR
;
A
#
# COMPACT_ATOMS: atom_id res chain seq x y z
N MET A 1 -25.78 -53.54 -15.44
CA MET A 1 -26.24 -52.15 -15.27
C MET A 1 -25.12 -51.38 -14.60
N VAL A 2 -24.30 -50.66 -15.37
CA VAL A 2 -23.13 -49.95 -14.86
C VAL A 2 -23.55 -48.54 -14.50
N SER A 3 -23.35 -48.18 -13.23
CA SER A 3 -23.79 -46.92 -12.61
C SER A 3 -23.09 -45.72 -13.25
N THR A 4 -23.87 -44.89 -13.96
CA THR A 4 -23.42 -43.66 -14.65
C THR A 4 -23.39 -42.43 -13.74
N LEU A 5 -23.67 -42.57 -12.43
CA LEU A 5 -23.76 -41.46 -11.48
C LEU A 5 -22.43 -41.11 -10.79
N LEU A 6 -21.42 -41.97 -10.88
CA LEU A 6 -20.13 -41.77 -10.24
C LEU A 6 -19.32 -40.53 -10.74
N PRO A 7 -19.27 -40.20 -12.05
CA PRO A 7 -18.43 -39.09 -12.52
C PRO A 7 -19.00 -37.71 -12.14
N PHE A 8 -20.30 -37.58 -11.96
CA PHE A 8 -20.93 -36.30 -11.56
C PHE A 8 -20.73 -35.98 -10.08
N ALA A 9 -20.67 -36.99 -9.21
CA ALA A 9 -20.38 -36.80 -7.78
C ALA A 9 -18.94 -36.28 -7.55
N LEU A 10 -17.98 -36.71 -8.37
CA LEU A 10 -16.60 -36.23 -8.29
C LEU A 10 -16.45 -34.78 -8.79
N LEU A 11 -17.23 -34.36 -9.79
CA LEU A 11 -17.23 -32.97 -10.25
C LEU A 11 -17.80 -32.01 -9.20
N ALA A 12 -18.86 -32.40 -8.49
CA ALA A 12 -19.45 -31.57 -7.42
C ALA A 12 -18.50 -31.38 -6.22
N LEU A 13 -17.73 -32.42 -5.87
CA LEU A 13 -16.70 -32.34 -4.83
C LEU A 13 -15.58 -31.37 -5.21
N ALA A 14 -15.16 -31.34 -6.48
CA ALA A 14 -14.11 -30.43 -6.95
C ALA A 14 -14.52 -28.94 -6.90
N PHE A 15 -15.80 -28.62 -7.10
CA PHE A 15 -16.30 -27.23 -6.99
C PHE A 15 -16.60 -26.80 -5.54
N SER A 16 -16.88 -27.74 -4.63
CA SER A 16 -17.09 -27.42 -3.21
C SER A 16 -15.81 -27.05 -2.44
N ALA A 17 -14.63 -27.39 -2.98
CA ALA A 17 -13.33 -27.04 -2.40
C ALA A 17 -12.84 -25.63 -2.82
N TRP A 18 -13.58 -24.92 -3.68
CA TRP A 18 -13.16 -23.62 -4.21
C TRP A 18 -13.09 -22.45 -3.21
N PRO A 19 -13.86 -22.36 -2.10
CA PRO A 19 -13.74 -21.20 -1.22
C PRO A 19 -12.43 -21.20 -0.41
N PHE A 20 -11.66 -22.29 -0.42
CA PHE A 20 -10.36 -22.39 0.25
C PHE A 20 -9.15 -22.09 -0.65
N ALA A 21 -9.34 -21.93 -1.96
CA ALA A 21 -8.26 -21.57 -2.89
C ALA A 21 -8.13 -20.05 -3.11
N SER A 22 -9.18 -19.26 -2.81
CA SER A 22 -8.99 -17.84 -2.56
C SER A 22 -8.38 -17.74 -1.16
N GLY A 23 -7.07 -17.53 -1.07
CA GLY A 23 -6.39 -17.26 0.20
C GLY A 23 -6.98 -16.01 0.85
N TYR A 24 -8.12 -16.16 1.51
CA TYR A 24 -8.68 -15.18 2.43
C TYR A 24 -7.71 -15.16 3.61
N ILE A 25 -6.69 -14.32 3.47
CA ILE A 25 -5.91 -13.87 4.60
C ILE A 25 -6.93 -13.15 5.47
N ASP A 26 -7.35 -13.80 6.56
CA ASP A 26 -8.19 -13.19 7.58
C ASP A 26 -7.33 -12.13 8.26
N TYR A 27 -7.34 -10.94 7.68
CA TYR A 27 -6.65 -9.81 8.27
C TYR A 27 -7.31 -9.51 9.60
N PRO A 28 -6.55 -9.32 10.68
CA PRO A 28 -7.13 -8.98 11.96
C PRO A 28 -8.02 -7.76 11.76
N ARG A 29 -9.31 -7.82 12.15
CA ARG A 29 -10.25 -6.68 12.03
C ARG A 29 -9.68 -5.37 12.60
N HIS A 30 -8.74 -5.49 13.54
CA HIS A 30 -7.98 -4.39 14.11
C HIS A 30 -7.15 -3.58 13.10
N VAL A 31 -6.66 -4.18 12.01
CA VAL A 31 -5.89 -3.48 10.97
C VAL A 31 -6.79 -2.52 10.19
N GLY A 32 -7.97 -2.97 9.75
CA GLY A 32 -8.94 -2.12 9.06
C GLY A 32 -9.39 -0.94 9.91
N HIS A 33 -9.65 -1.16 11.21
CA HIS A 33 -10.02 -0.09 12.13
C HIS A 33 -8.90 0.95 12.32
N LYS A 34 -7.65 0.51 12.45
CA LYS A 34 -6.51 1.44 12.56
C LYS A 34 -6.30 2.25 11.28
N ILE A 35 -6.47 1.65 10.09
CA ILE A 35 -6.40 2.40 8.82
C ILE A 35 -7.53 3.44 8.77
N PHE A 36 -8.73 3.04 9.18
CA PHE A 36 -9.89 3.93 9.26
C PHE A 36 -9.63 5.16 10.12
N GLU A 37 -9.04 4.97 11.30
CA GLU A 37 -8.66 6.07 12.19
C GLU A 37 -7.53 6.92 11.61
N ALA A 38 -6.44 6.30 11.16
CA ALA A 38 -5.27 7.01 10.65
C ALA A 38 -5.60 7.87 9.42
N LEU A 39 -6.41 7.36 8.49
CA LEU A 39 -6.85 8.08 7.30
C LEU A 39 -8.14 8.88 7.53
N SER A 40 -8.64 8.96 8.77
CA SER A 40 -9.81 9.75 9.16
C SER A 40 -11.08 9.45 8.35
N PHE A 41 -11.34 8.18 8.01
CA PHE A 41 -12.49 7.79 7.16
C PHE A 41 -13.86 8.07 7.79
N ALA A 42 -13.92 8.41 9.08
CA ALA A 42 -15.13 8.96 9.70
C ALA A 42 -15.58 10.29 9.04
N ASN A 43 -14.64 11.10 8.57
CA ASN A 43 -14.96 12.29 7.78
C ASN A 43 -15.14 11.87 6.32
N LYS A 44 -16.35 11.96 5.79
CA LYS A 44 -16.70 11.55 4.42
C LYS A 44 -16.73 12.70 3.40
N ASP A 45 -16.20 13.87 3.76
CA ASP A 45 -16.08 14.99 2.82
C ASP A 45 -15.19 14.58 1.62
N PRO A 46 -15.68 14.68 0.37
CA PRO A 46 -14.89 14.40 -0.83
C PRO A 46 -13.69 15.34 -0.99
N ASN A 47 -13.71 16.52 -0.34
CA ASN A 47 -12.63 17.50 -0.34
C ASN A 47 -11.77 17.43 0.91
N PHE A 48 -11.83 16.33 1.68
CA PHE A 48 -11.01 16.15 2.86
C PHE A 48 -9.52 16.31 2.55
N MET A 49 -8.86 17.17 3.31
CA MET A 49 -7.42 17.43 3.19
C MET A 49 -6.69 16.99 4.46
N ILE A 50 -5.63 16.22 4.28
CA ILE A 50 -4.73 15.85 5.37
C ILE A 50 -3.84 17.04 5.74
N GLU A 51 -3.83 17.39 7.01
CA GLU A 51 -2.96 18.44 7.54
C GLU A 51 -1.48 18.01 7.45
N LYS A 52 -0.61 18.96 7.11
CA LYS A 52 0.81 18.70 6.82
C LYS A 52 1.55 18.05 8.01
N ASP A 53 1.25 18.50 9.21
CA ASP A 53 1.82 18.03 10.48
C ASP A 53 1.33 16.63 10.87
N LYS A 54 0.17 16.20 10.39
CA LYS A 54 -0.38 14.86 10.63
C LYS A 54 0.18 13.79 9.69
N ALA A 55 0.64 14.17 8.49
CA ALA A 55 1.05 13.22 7.47
C ALA A 55 2.16 12.24 7.93
N GLU A 56 3.12 12.70 8.72
CA GLU A 56 4.19 11.85 9.25
C GLU A 56 3.67 10.80 10.24
N VAL A 57 2.78 11.22 11.15
CA VAL A 57 2.13 10.32 12.11
C VAL A 57 1.26 9.30 11.39
N ILE A 58 0.53 9.73 10.36
CA ILE A 58 -0.29 8.85 9.53
C ILE A 58 0.59 7.84 8.79
N LEU A 59 1.67 8.28 8.15
CA LEU A 59 2.60 7.40 7.44
C LEU A 59 3.21 6.36 8.39
N ALA A 60 3.68 6.79 9.56
CA ALA A 60 4.22 5.89 10.58
C ALA A 60 3.17 4.88 11.06
N SER A 61 1.97 5.36 11.39
CA SER A 61 0.86 4.50 11.82
C SER A 61 0.53 3.44 10.76
N LEU A 62 0.43 3.85 9.49
CA LEU A 62 0.13 2.93 8.39
C LEU A 62 1.25 1.89 8.20
N ALA A 63 2.52 2.28 8.34
CA ALA A 63 3.63 1.34 8.26
C ALA A 63 3.65 0.36 9.46
N ASP A 64 3.43 0.87 10.68
CA ASP A 64 3.44 0.08 11.93
C ASP A 64 2.28 -0.91 12.05
N MET A 65 1.18 -0.69 11.31
CA MET A 65 0.06 -1.63 11.24
C MET A 65 0.43 -2.98 10.62
N PHE A 66 1.52 -3.01 9.86
CA PHE A 66 2.07 -4.24 9.31
C PHE A 66 3.18 -4.70 10.26
N PRO A 67 3.00 -5.84 10.95
CA PRO A 67 3.97 -6.25 11.95
C PRO A 67 5.35 -6.34 11.31
N ASN A 68 6.38 -6.00 12.09
CA ASN A 68 7.78 -6.40 11.90
C ASN A 68 7.94 -7.93 11.93
N HIS A 69 7.07 -8.67 11.23
CA HIS A 69 7.34 -10.05 10.92
C HIS A 69 8.65 -10.04 10.11
N PRO A 70 9.62 -10.89 10.46
CA PRO A 70 10.78 -11.09 9.60
C PRO A 70 10.27 -11.30 8.17
N PRO A 71 11.04 -10.92 7.13
CA PRO A 71 10.65 -10.96 5.72
C PRO A 71 10.45 -12.41 5.24
N ILE A 72 9.55 -13.14 5.88
CA ILE A 72 8.99 -14.40 5.43
C ILE A 72 8.01 -13.98 4.35
N ARG A 73 8.61 -13.66 3.19
CA ARG A 73 8.03 -13.87 1.87
C ARG A 73 6.59 -13.37 1.73
N ARG A 74 6.35 -12.09 1.99
CA ARG A 74 5.31 -11.43 1.20
C ARG A 74 5.83 -11.45 -0.25
N LYS A 75 5.36 -12.44 -1.02
CA LYS A 75 5.59 -12.50 -2.47
C LYS A 75 4.88 -11.34 -3.18
N GLU A 76 3.88 -10.78 -2.52
CA GLU A 76 2.99 -9.75 -3.03
C GLU A 76 2.85 -8.65 -1.99
N ALA A 77 2.82 -7.43 -2.50
CA ALA A 77 2.22 -6.27 -1.89
C ALA A 77 0.98 -6.57 -1.05
N LEU A 78 0.81 -5.84 0.04
CA LEU A 78 -0.51 -5.84 0.66
C LEU A 78 -1.48 -5.03 -0.19
N ASP A 79 -2.54 -5.68 -0.65
CA ASP A 79 -3.64 -4.98 -1.32
C ASP A 79 -4.54 -4.31 -0.27
N ILE A 80 -4.01 -3.26 0.37
CA ILE A 80 -4.71 -2.49 1.39
C ILE A 80 -5.99 -1.87 0.83
N GLY A 81 -6.00 -1.52 -0.46
CA GLY A 81 -7.18 -1.03 -1.15
C GLY A 81 -8.35 -2.02 -1.15
N ASN A 82 -8.05 -3.32 -1.18
CA ASN A 82 -9.08 -4.36 -1.03
C ASN A 82 -9.54 -4.56 0.43
N LEU A 83 -8.71 -4.18 1.42
CA LEU A 83 -9.03 -4.26 2.85
C LEU A 83 -9.93 -3.13 3.34
N VAL A 84 -9.88 -2.00 2.64
CA VAL A 84 -10.65 -0.81 3.00
C VAL A 84 -11.49 -0.36 1.81
N ARG A 85 -12.80 -0.54 1.93
CA ARG A 85 -13.78 -0.19 0.91
C ARG A 85 -14.61 1.04 1.26
N ASP A 86 -14.17 1.83 2.23
CA ASP A 86 -14.84 3.05 2.68
C ASP A 86 -14.98 4.05 1.53
N VAL A 87 -16.17 4.61 1.42
CA VAL A 87 -16.55 5.58 0.39
C VAL A 87 -16.95 6.91 1.01
N ASP A 88 -16.63 7.98 0.30
CA ASP A 88 -17.03 9.34 0.64
C ASP A 88 -18.53 9.58 0.33
N ASP A 89 -19.01 10.79 0.60
CA ASP A 89 -20.40 11.16 0.36
C ASP A 89 -20.80 11.17 -1.14
N ASN A 90 -19.80 11.13 -2.05
CA ASN A 90 -20.00 10.97 -3.49
C ASN A 90 -19.90 9.51 -3.96
N GLY A 91 -19.69 8.55 -3.06
CA GLY A 91 -19.52 7.14 -3.39
C GLY A 91 -18.13 6.78 -3.95
N GLN A 92 -17.14 7.66 -3.84
CA GLN A 92 -15.77 7.41 -4.30
C GLN A 92 -14.94 6.75 -3.20
N GLN A 93 -14.03 5.85 -3.60
CA GLN A 93 -13.12 5.16 -2.68
C GLN A 93 -12.16 6.14 -2.02
N MET A 94 -12.11 6.11 -0.68
CA MET A 94 -11.37 7.11 0.11
C MET A 94 -9.88 6.76 0.29
N PHE A 95 -9.53 5.48 0.20
CA PHE A 95 -8.18 5.00 0.53
C PHE A 95 -7.09 5.60 -0.36
N LYS A 96 -7.18 5.39 -1.68
CA LYS A 96 -6.17 5.84 -2.64
C LYS A 96 -5.95 7.36 -2.59
N PRO A 97 -6.98 8.22 -2.66
CA PRO A 97 -6.78 9.67 -2.60
C PRO A 97 -6.10 10.13 -1.31
N ARG A 98 -6.44 9.55 -0.16
CA ARG A 98 -5.86 9.97 1.12
C ARG A 98 -4.43 9.50 1.30
N VAL A 99 -4.11 8.28 0.89
CA VAL A 99 -2.71 7.82 0.87
C VAL A 99 -1.87 8.67 -0.09
N ALA A 100 -2.40 9.01 -1.27
CA ALA A 100 -1.71 9.91 -2.19
C ALA A 100 -1.43 11.28 -1.54
N GLN A 101 -2.39 11.86 -0.81
CA GLN A 101 -2.16 13.11 -0.07
C GLN A 101 -1.02 12.98 0.96
N VAL A 102 -0.99 11.91 1.76
CA VAL A 102 0.12 11.65 2.70
C VAL A 102 1.44 11.63 1.95
N ILE A 103 1.54 10.86 0.87
CA ILE A 103 2.80 10.69 0.13
C ILE A 103 3.26 12.01 -0.49
N ASN A 104 2.36 12.76 -1.13
CA ASN A 104 2.66 14.08 -1.69
C ASN A 104 3.19 15.03 -0.60
N ILE A 105 2.61 14.99 0.61
CA ILE A 105 3.10 15.79 1.75
C ILE A 105 4.50 15.33 2.18
N MET A 106 4.73 14.02 2.25
CA MET A 106 6.02 13.44 2.68
C MET A 106 7.15 13.74 1.69
N PHE A 107 6.86 13.82 0.38
CA PHE A 107 7.81 14.23 -0.64
C PHE A 107 7.98 15.74 -0.79
N LYS A 108 7.19 16.57 -0.09
CA LYS A 108 7.40 18.02 -0.14
C LYS A 108 8.77 18.39 0.41
N ASN A 109 9.53 19.17 -0.36
CA ASN A 109 10.91 19.56 -0.05
C ASN A 109 11.83 18.34 0.16
N PHE A 110 11.57 17.23 -0.55
CA PHE A 110 12.29 15.96 -0.34
C PHE A 110 13.80 16.15 -0.47
N HIS A 111 14.28 16.94 -1.45
CA HIS A 111 15.71 17.20 -1.62
C HIS A 111 16.38 17.80 -0.38
N GLN A 112 15.66 18.60 0.41
CA GLN A 112 16.17 19.31 1.60
C GLN A 112 16.23 18.43 2.86
N LYS A 113 15.62 17.25 2.83
CA LYS A 113 15.60 16.34 3.98
C LYS A 113 16.96 15.64 4.16
N GLU A 114 17.29 15.35 5.41
CA GLU A 114 18.43 14.51 5.76
C GLU A 114 18.30 13.11 5.15
N LEU A 115 19.45 12.47 4.89
CA LEU A 115 19.49 11.15 4.27
C LEU A 115 18.68 10.11 5.07
N ASP A 116 18.80 10.14 6.40
CA ASP A 116 18.09 9.20 7.28
C ASP A 116 16.57 9.37 7.17
N THR A 117 16.08 10.60 7.08
CA THR A 117 14.65 10.89 6.87
C THR A 117 14.18 10.41 5.49
N LYS A 118 14.99 10.60 4.45
CA LYS A 118 14.66 10.11 3.09
C LYS A 118 14.54 8.59 3.08
N VAL A 119 15.51 7.90 3.70
CA VAL A 119 15.52 6.44 3.83
C VAL A 119 14.31 5.95 4.60
N ASP A 120 13.98 6.59 5.72
CA ASP A 120 12.83 6.23 6.56
C ASP A 120 11.49 6.37 5.82
N ILE A 121 11.30 7.45 5.03
CA ILE A 121 10.12 7.63 4.18
C ILE A 121 9.98 6.43 3.22
N PHE A 122 11.04 6.11 2.48
CA PHE A 122 11.01 4.98 1.54
C PHE A 122 10.75 3.64 2.23
N LYS A 123 11.36 3.41 3.41
CA LYS A 123 11.12 2.20 4.21
C LYS A 123 9.64 2.05 4.56
N LYS A 124 8.98 3.12 5.00
CA LYS A 124 7.55 3.14 5.34
C LYS A 124 6.68 2.92 4.09
N LEU A 125 7.05 3.48 2.95
CA LEU A 125 6.28 3.34 1.70
C LEU A 125 6.23 1.90 1.19
N VAL A 126 7.30 1.12 1.33
CA VAL A 126 7.31 -0.30 0.93
C VAL A 126 6.26 -1.13 1.69
N TRP A 127 5.89 -0.71 2.90
CA TRP A 127 4.85 -1.38 3.69
C TRP A 127 3.42 -1.00 3.31
N ILE A 128 3.24 0.18 2.70
CA ILE A 128 1.93 0.77 2.39
C ILE A 128 1.58 0.56 0.91
N LEU A 129 2.59 0.59 0.05
CA LEU A 129 2.45 0.51 -1.39
C LEU A 129 2.79 -0.89 -1.88
N PRO A 130 2.29 -1.27 -3.07
CA PRO A 130 2.55 -2.57 -3.63
C PRO A 130 3.96 -2.71 -4.25
N LEU A 131 5.01 -2.47 -3.44
CA LEU A 131 6.39 -2.43 -3.93
C LEU A 131 7.17 -3.74 -3.68
N PRO A 132 8.10 -4.14 -4.59
CA PRO A 132 8.75 -5.45 -4.56
C PRO A 132 9.75 -5.82 -3.44
N PRO A 133 10.53 -4.94 -2.78
CA PRO A 133 11.74 -5.42 -2.11
C PRO A 133 11.48 -5.85 -0.66
N PRO A 134 11.94 -7.06 -0.26
CA PRO A 134 11.88 -7.52 1.12
C PRO A 134 12.83 -6.78 2.07
N ASN A 135 13.84 -6.05 1.53
CA ASN A 135 14.76 -5.23 2.31
C ASN A 135 14.55 -3.74 1.98
N ALA A 136 13.58 -3.13 2.67
CA ALA A 136 13.14 -1.76 2.41
C ALA A 136 14.26 -0.72 2.62
N GLU A 137 15.22 -0.99 3.52
CA GLU A 137 16.33 -0.08 3.78
C GLU A 137 17.40 -0.09 2.68
N GLU A 138 17.80 -1.28 2.24
CA GLU A 138 18.74 -1.43 1.13
C GLU A 138 18.16 -0.87 -0.16
N TRP A 139 16.87 -1.14 -0.41
CA TRP A 139 16.15 -0.55 -1.52
C TRP A 139 16.14 0.97 -1.46
N ALA A 140 15.77 1.56 -0.31
CA ALA A 140 15.75 3.01 -0.14
C ALA A 140 17.13 3.65 -0.41
N LYS A 141 18.20 3.05 0.14
CA LYS A 141 19.57 3.51 -0.11
C LYS A 141 19.97 3.35 -1.57
N GLY A 142 19.61 2.24 -2.20
CA GLY A 142 19.87 1.97 -3.62
C GLY A 142 19.21 2.99 -4.54
N VAL A 143 17.92 3.26 -4.31
CA VAL A 143 17.13 4.26 -5.04
C VAL A 143 17.75 5.65 -4.92
N LEU A 144 18.08 6.06 -3.70
CA LEU A 144 18.63 7.39 -3.40
C LEU A 144 20.05 7.60 -3.95
N ALA A 145 20.79 6.51 -4.17
CA ALA A 145 22.15 6.56 -4.72
C ALA A 145 22.21 6.61 -6.25
N GLN A 146 21.10 6.32 -6.97
CA GLN A 146 21.08 6.38 -8.43
C GLN A 146 20.74 7.78 -8.94
N GLU A 147 21.56 8.28 -9.86
CA GLU A 147 21.35 9.57 -10.52
C GLU A 147 20.13 9.53 -11.45
N GLU A 148 19.87 8.36 -12.04
CA GLU A 148 18.77 8.06 -12.95
C GLU A 148 17.40 8.26 -12.27
N ASN A 149 17.33 8.10 -10.94
CA ASN A 149 16.10 8.28 -10.16
C ASN A 149 15.83 9.76 -9.83
N LYS A 150 16.76 10.70 -10.06
CA LYS A 150 16.60 12.12 -9.68
C LYS A 150 15.38 12.78 -10.30
N ALA A 151 15.14 12.56 -11.59
CA ALA A 151 13.98 13.14 -12.28
C ALA A 151 12.65 12.65 -11.67
N THR A 152 12.60 11.38 -11.28
CA THR A 152 11.43 10.79 -10.61
C THR A 152 11.24 11.37 -9.22
N LEU A 153 12.32 11.55 -8.44
CA LEU A 153 12.26 12.18 -7.12
C LEU A 153 11.78 13.64 -7.21
N VAL A 154 12.26 14.40 -8.20
CA VAL A 154 11.81 15.78 -8.46
C VAL A 154 10.31 15.79 -8.84
N ALA A 155 9.86 14.84 -9.64
CA ALA A 155 8.44 14.73 -9.98
C ALA A 155 7.56 14.39 -8.77
N LEU A 156 8.01 13.50 -7.89
CA LEU A 156 7.31 13.16 -6.64
C LEU A 156 7.26 14.37 -5.70
N GLU A 157 8.33 15.16 -5.64
CA GLU A 157 8.40 16.39 -4.84
C GLU A 157 7.47 17.50 -5.37
N GLY A 158 7.25 17.55 -6.69
CA GLY A 158 6.29 18.48 -7.30
C GLY A 158 4.86 18.34 -6.78
N GLY A 159 4.52 17.16 -6.23
CA GLY A 159 3.24 16.90 -5.59
C GLY A 159 2.07 16.81 -6.58
N GLY A 160 0.85 16.73 -6.04
CA GLY A 160 -0.39 16.70 -6.83
C GLY A 160 -0.59 15.40 -7.63
N LEU A 161 0.21 14.37 -7.36
CA LEU A 161 0.10 13.09 -8.05
C LEU A 161 -0.98 12.22 -7.39
N ASP A 162 -1.76 11.52 -8.21
CA ASP A 162 -2.65 10.49 -7.72
C ASP A 162 -1.88 9.24 -7.27
N TYR A 163 -2.57 8.35 -6.56
CA TYR A 163 -2.00 7.12 -5.99
C TYR A 163 -1.33 6.24 -7.05
N ASP A 164 -1.98 5.99 -8.18
CA ASP A 164 -1.50 5.05 -9.18
C ASP A 164 -0.25 5.64 -9.89
N THR A 165 -0.25 6.94 -10.15
CA THR A 165 0.93 7.66 -10.67
C THR A 165 2.12 7.58 -9.70
N ILE A 166 1.88 7.74 -8.39
CA ILE A 166 2.93 7.60 -7.37
C ILE A 166 3.50 6.18 -7.36
N VAL A 167 2.63 5.16 -7.33
CA VAL A 167 3.03 3.75 -7.33
C VAL A 167 3.88 3.44 -8.56
N ASN A 168 3.42 3.81 -9.76
CA ASN A 168 4.14 3.56 -11.00
C ASN A 168 5.52 4.23 -11.03
N LYS A 169 5.64 5.45 -10.48
CA LYS A 169 6.92 6.15 -10.38
C LYS A 169 7.89 5.45 -9.44
N LEU A 170 7.40 4.98 -8.29
CA LEU A 170 8.22 4.31 -7.29
C LEU A 170 8.65 2.91 -7.73
N ASP A 171 7.75 2.16 -8.39
CA ASP A 171 8.04 0.83 -8.93
C ASP A 171 9.06 0.88 -10.09
N GLY A 172 9.01 1.94 -10.90
CA GLY A 172 9.95 2.17 -12.00
C GLY A 172 11.34 2.67 -11.59
N MET A 173 11.64 2.82 -10.29
CA MET A 173 12.94 3.28 -9.83
C MET A 173 14.01 2.18 -9.96
N GLN A 174 15.19 2.56 -10.44
CA GLN A 174 16.28 1.63 -10.67
C GLN A 174 16.98 1.24 -9.38
N LEU A 175 17.36 -0.04 -9.30
CA LEU A 175 18.24 -0.61 -8.29
C LEU A 175 19.58 -0.95 -8.94
N ARG A 176 20.63 -0.84 -8.13
CA ARG A 176 22.01 -1.11 -8.54
C ARG A 176 22.26 -2.57 -8.84
#